data_AF-A0A973KRI0-F1
#
_entry.id   AF-A0A973KRI0-F1
#
_cell.length_a   1.000
_cell.length_b   1.000
_cell.length_c   1.000
_cell.angle_alpha   90.00
_cell.angle_beta   90.00
_cell.angle_gamma   90.00
#
_symmetry.space_group_name_H-M   'P 1'
#
loop_
_entity.id
_entity.type
_entity.pdbx_description
1 polymer ?
#
loop_
_entity_poly.entity_id
_entity_poly.type
_entity_poly.pdbx_seq_one_letter_code
_entity_poly.pdbx_strand_id
1 'polypeptide(L)'
;MTTAATPHTSTESVEPPPPPPASVPFRFFDVRVVRTQVLGPSMVRITFGGDTLKDFASGGRDQRFKLFLPHPHQDAPIVPVEAGEEWFPVWRAMDPAVRAVMRSYTVREQRHEPEEVDVDFALHGADAAGPATVGGPADGPVGGP
;
A
#
# COMPACT_ATOMS: atom_id res chain seq x y z
N MET A 1 64.42 -37.67 31.56
CA MET A 1 63.73 -37.55 30.26
C MET A 1 62.33 -37.03 30.55
N THR A 2 62.13 -35.72 30.45
CA THR A 2 60.89 -35.02 30.83
C THR A 2 60.07 -34.76 29.58
N THR A 3 58.89 -35.36 29.48
CA THR A 3 57.88 -35.09 28.45
C THR A 3 57.24 -33.74 28.71
N ALA A 4 57.36 -32.81 27.76
CA ALA A 4 56.61 -31.56 27.75
C ALA A 4 55.27 -31.77 27.02
N ALA A 5 54.17 -31.41 27.66
CA ALA A 5 52.83 -31.44 27.07
C ALA A 5 52.59 -30.16 26.25
N THR A 6 52.15 -30.32 25.01
CA THR A 6 51.73 -29.23 24.11
C THR A 6 50.32 -28.76 24.50
N PRO A 7 50.07 -27.47 24.76
CA PRO A 7 48.70 -26.97 24.86
C PRO A 7 48.11 -26.77 23.46
N HIS A 8 46.97 -27.43 23.21
CA HIS A 8 46.15 -27.19 22.03
C HIS A 8 45.23 -25.99 22.32
N THR A 9 45.47 -24.85 21.66
CA THR A 9 44.52 -23.74 21.65
C THR A 9 43.32 -24.11 20.77
N SER A 10 42.15 -24.26 21.39
CA SER A 10 40.88 -24.42 20.67
C SER A 10 40.43 -23.05 20.16
N THR A 11 40.37 -22.87 18.85
CA THR A 11 39.70 -21.72 18.22
C THR A 11 38.21 -21.98 18.27
N GLU A 12 37.50 -21.32 19.19
CA GLU A 12 36.04 -21.29 19.19
C GLU A 12 35.58 -20.42 18.01
N SER A 13 34.97 -21.05 17.01
CA SER A 13 34.32 -20.36 15.90
C SER A 13 33.04 -19.70 16.41
N VAL A 14 33.09 -18.39 16.65
CA VAL A 14 31.88 -17.58 16.86
C VAL A 14 31.15 -17.48 15.53
N GLU A 15 30.01 -18.16 15.42
CA GLU A 15 29.09 -17.98 14.30
C GLU A 15 28.63 -16.51 14.27
N PRO A 16 28.72 -15.81 13.13
CA PRO A 16 28.25 -14.43 13.05
C PRO A 16 26.75 -14.40 13.38
N PRO A 17 26.28 -13.36 14.08
CA PRO A 17 24.86 -13.23 14.39
C PRO A 17 24.05 -13.28 13.08
N PRO A 18 22.84 -13.90 13.10
CA PRO A 18 21.99 -13.92 11.92
C PRO A 18 21.79 -12.48 11.44
N PRO A 19 21.78 -12.24 10.12
CA PRO A 19 21.53 -10.91 9.60
C PRO A 19 20.21 -10.39 10.19
N PRO A 20 20.13 -9.09 10.53
CA PRO A 20 18.87 -8.50 10.98
C PRO A 20 17.78 -8.85 9.96
N PRO A 21 16.53 -9.12 10.41
CA PRO A 21 15.45 -9.40 9.49
C PRO A 21 15.41 -8.28 8.45
N ALA A 22 15.42 -8.66 7.17
CA ALA A 22 15.28 -7.70 6.08
C ALA A 22 13.99 -6.91 6.33
N SER A 23 14.14 -5.62 6.65
CA SER A 23 13.01 -4.72 6.76
C SER A 23 12.38 -4.67 5.38
N VAL A 24 11.15 -5.18 5.23
CA VAL A 24 10.38 -4.99 4.00
C VAL A 24 10.21 -3.49 3.79
N PRO A 25 10.90 -2.87 2.83
CA PRO A 25 10.98 -1.41 2.79
C PRO A 25 9.62 -0.79 2.43
N PHE A 26 8.73 -1.58 1.84
CA PHE A 26 7.39 -1.18 1.45
C PHE A 26 6.41 -2.34 1.69
N ARG A 27 5.24 -2.02 2.26
CA ARG A 27 4.14 -2.97 2.45
C ARG A 27 2.94 -2.51 1.63
N PHE A 28 2.22 -3.47 1.04
CA PHE A 28 0.97 -3.23 0.35
C PHE A 28 -0.20 -3.33 1.33
N PHE A 29 -1.19 -2.48 1.15
CA PHE A 29 -2.36 -2.40 2.00
C PHE A 29 -3.61 -2.41 1.13
N ASP A 30 -4.46 -3.41 1.33
CA ASP A 30 -5.77 -3.45 0.71
C ASP A 30 -6.70 -2.52 1.49
N VAL A 31 -7.23 -1.53 0.77
CA VAL A 31 -8.08 -0.50 1.35
C VAL A 31 -9.38 -0.37 0.59
N ARG A 32 -10.42 0.05 1.30
CA ARG A 32 -11.71 0.43 0.72
C ARG A 32 -12.05 1.86 1.12
N VAL A 33 -12.75 2.56 0.25
CA VAL A 33 -13.31 3.87 0.60
C VAL A 33 -14.42 3.66 1.62
N VAL A 34 -14.28 4.26 2.80
CA VAL A 34 -15.31 4.25 3.84
C VAL A 34 -16.04 5.59 3.95
N ARG A 35 -15.44 6.66 3.42
CA ARG A 35 -16.03 8.02 3.43
C ARG A 35 -15.51 8.86 2.29
N THR A 36 -16.35 9.79 1.83
CA THR A 36 -15.99 10.82 0.86
C THR A 36 -16.58 12.14 1.33
N GLN A 37 -15.76 13.18 1.39
CA GLN A 37 -16.15 14.52 1.83
C GLN A 37 -15.65 15.57 0.84
N VAL A 38 -16.56 16.32 0.21
CA VAL A 38 -16.20 17.46 -0.63
C VAL A 38 -15.75 18.60 0.28
N LEU A 39 -14.50 19.05 0.13
CA LEU A 39 -13.93 20.17 0.91
C LEU A 39 -14.11 21.51 0.18
N GLY A 40 -14.26 21.47 -1.14
CA GLY A 40 -14.49 22.64 -1.98
C GLY A 40 -14.56 22.27 -3.45
N PRO A 41 -14.64 23.27 -4.34
CA PRO A 41 -14.86 23.04 -5.78
C PRO A 41 -13.78 22.19 -6.45
N SER A 42 -12.56 22.18 -5.92
CA SER A 42 -11.42 21.46 -6.52
C SER A 42 -10.76 20.48 -5.56
N MET A 43 -11.43 20.12 -4.46
CA MET A 43 -10.83 19.29 -3.41
C MET A 43 -11.84 18.35 -2.78
N VAL A 44 -11.49 17.07 -2.70
CA VAL A 44 -12.25 16.04 -2.00
C VAL A 44 -11.33 15.29 -1.02
N ARG A 45 -11.82 15.02 0.18
CA ARG A 45 -11.21 14.10 1.13
C ARG A 45 -11.80 12.72 0.96
N ILE A 46 -10.94 11.73 0.79
CA ILE A 46 -11.30 10.32 0.79
C ILE A 46 -10.73 9.69 2.06
N THR A 47 -11.59 9.00 2.81
CA THR A 47 -11.16 8.17 3.94
C THR A 47 -11.09 6.73 3.49
N PHE A 48 -9.92 6.14 3.66
CA PHE A 48 -9.66 4.72 3.45
C PHE A 48 -9.75 3.98 4.78
N GLY A 49 -10.43 2.84 4.76
CA GLY A 49 -10.46 1.86 5.84
C GLY A 49 -10.02 0.48 5.34
N GLY A 50 -9.75 -0.44 6.24
CA GLY A 50 -9.38 -1.81 5.91
C GLY A 50 -8.56 -2.46 7.02
N ASP A 51 -8.71 -3.78 7.20
CA ASP A 51 -8.10 -4.48 8.35
C ASP A 51 -6.57 -4.47 8.32
N THR A 52 -5.97 -4.26 7.14
CA THR A 52 -4.51 -4.14 6.99
C THR A 52 -3.97 -2.79 7.47
N LEU A 53 -4.82 -1.76 7.63
CA LEU A 53 -4.37 -0.43 8.06
C LEU A 53 -3.88 -0.37 9.51
N LYS A 54 -4.22 -1.36 10.35
CA LYS A 54 -3.62 -1.52 11.70
C LYS A 54 -2.10 -1.61 11.69
N ASP A 55 -1.53 -2.06 10.57
CA ASP A 55 -0.09 -2.20 10.39
C ASP A 55 0.51 -1.04 9.56
N PHE A 56 -0.33 -0.08 9.15
CA PHE A 56 0.12 1.14 8.49
C PHE A 56 0.62 2.12 9.55
N ALA A 57 1.80 2.69 9.35
CA ALA A 57 2.33 3.72 10.25
C ALA A 57 2.71 4.95 9.43
N SER A 58 2.00 6.05 9.64
CA SER A 58 2.38 7.34 9.11
C SER A 58 3.40 8.00 10.03
N GLY A 59 4.57 8.35 9.50
CA GLY A 59 5.66 9.01 10.25
C GLY A 59 5.39 10.46 10.63
N GLY A 60 4.18 10.99 10.37
CA GLY A 60 3.78 12.36 10.69
C GLY A 60 3.09 13.07 9.52
N ARG A 61 3.03 14.40 9.61
CA ARG A 61 2.48 15.24 8.53
C ARG A 61 3.39 15.13 7.30
N ASP A 62 2.78 15.01 6.12
CA ASP A 62 3.44 14.90 4.81
C ASP A 62 4.07 13.54 4.48
N GLN A 63 3.74 12.47 5.22
CA GLN A 63 4.08 11.11 4.79
C GLN A 63 3.48 10.82 3.42
N ARG A 64 4.35 10.53 2.44
CA ARG A 64 3.93 10.12 1.10
C ARG A 64 3.67 8.61 1.03
N PHE A 65 2.68 8.24 0.25
CA PHE A 65 2.42 6.84 -0.11
C PHE A 65 2.11 6.72 -1.60
N LYS A 66 2.10 5.47 -2.10
CA LYS A 66 1.70 5.15 -3.47
C LYS A 66 0.30 4.58 -3.47
N LEU A 67 -0.59 5.18 -4.25
CA LEU A 67 -1.91 4.64 -4.53
C LEU A 67 -1.87 3.97 -5.90
N PHE A 68 -2.37 2.74 -5.95
CA PHE A 68 -2.52 1.95 -7.17
C PHE A 68 -3.99 1.96 -7.58
N LEU A 69 -4.26 2.46 -8.77
CA LEU A 69 -5.61 2.59 -9.31
C LEU A 69 -5.79 1.64 -10.50
N PRO A 70 -6.94 0.96 -10.61
CA PRO A 70 -7.27 0.18 -11.79
C PRO A 70 -7.44 1.07 -13.02
N HIS A 71 -7.24 0.50 -14.20
CA HIS A 71 -7.77 1.11 -15.43
C HIS A 71 -9.31 1.04 -15.45
N PRO A 72 -10.01 1.90 -16.22
CA PRO A 72 -11.48 1.91 -16.28
C PRO A 72 -12.14 0.59 -16.66
N HIS A 73 -11.39 -0.33 -17.28
CA HIS A 73 -11.86 -1.66 -17.71
C HIS A 73 -11.47 -2.78 -16.73
N GLN A 74 -10.93 -2.44 -15.55
CA GLN A 74 -10.47 -3.38 -14.54
C GLN A 74 -11.20 -3.13 -13.21
N ASP A 75 -11.59 -4.19 -12.54
CA ASP A 75 -12.27 -4.09 -11.23
C ASP A 75 -11.29 -3.85 -10.07
N ALA A 76 -10.02 -4.21 -10.25
CA ALA A 76 -8.98 -4.09 -9.23
C ALA A 76 -7.61 -3.71 -9.85
N PRO A 77 -6.76 -2.97 -9.11
CA PRO A 77 -5.43 -2.63 -9.59
C PRO A 77 -4.55 -3.89 -9.69
N ILE A 78 -3.87 -4.06 -10.83
CA ILE A 78 -2.92 -5.17 -11.00
C ILE A 78 -1.52 -4.72 -10.60
N VAL A 79 -1.01 -5.29 -9.51
CA VAL A 79 0.33 -5.06 -8.95
C VAL A 79 0.98 -6.41 -8.67
N PRO A 80 2.24 -6.65 -9.09
CA PRO A 80 2.91 -7.93 -8.88
C PRO A 80 3.47 -8.04 -7.45
N VAL A 81 2.59 -8.13 -6.45
CA VAL A 81 2.97 -8.16 -5.03
C VAL A 81 3.76 -9.41 -4.67
N GLU A 82 3.52 -10.52 -5.37
CA GLU A 82 4.19 -11.81 -5.21
C GLU A 82 5.67 -11.76 -5.65
N ALA A 83 6.06 -10.74 -6.44
CA ALA A 83 7.44 -10.53 -6.83
C ALA A 83 8.31 -9.96 -5.68
N GLY A 84 7.74 -9.66 -4.51
CA GLY A 84 8.50 -9.23 -3.34
C GLY A 84 9.30 -7.97 -3.61
N GLU A 85 10.61 -7.98 -3.37
CA GLU A 85 11.49 -6.83 -3.63
C GLU A 85 11.55 -6.43 -5.11
N GLU A 86 11.28 -7.37 -6.03
CA GLU A 86 11.28 -7.16 -7.48
C GLU A 86 9.93 -6.63 -8.00
N TRP A 87 8.97 -6.29 -7.13
CA TRP A 87 7.66 -5.79 -7.55
C TRP A 87 7.77 -4.60 -8.51
N PHE A 88 8.71 -3.68 -8.29
CA PHE A 88 8.82 -2.45 -9.08
C PHE A 88 9.40 -2.69 -10.49
N PRO A 89 10.53 -3.41 -10.68
CA PRO A 89 10.99 -3.75 -12.02
C PRO A 89 9.98 -4.62 -12.77
N VAL A 90 9.31 -5.57 -12.11
CA VAL A 90 8.24 -6.37 -12.74
C VAL A 90 7.07 -5.49 -13.16
N TRP A 91 6.56 -4.62 -12.28
CA TRP A 91 5.50 -3.66 -12.61
C TRP A 91 5.91 -2.73 -13.77
N ARG A 92 7.18 -2.31 -13.84
CA ARG A 92 7.68 -1.48 -14.93
C ARG A 92 7.69 -2.18 -16.29
N ALA A 93 7.89 -3.49 -16.31
CA ALA A 93 7.95 -4.29 -17.53
C ALA A 93 6.56 -4.75 -18.02
N MET A 94 5.53 -4.70 -17.17
CA MET A 94 4.16 -5.02 -17.55
C MET A 94 3.58 -4.05 -18.58
N ASP A 95 2.60 -4.54 -19.35
CA ASP A 95 1.84 -3.73 -20.30
C ASP A 95 1.25 -2.49 -19.61
N PRO A 96 1.53 -1.26 -20.09
CA PRO A 96 0.95 -0.03 -19.57
C PRO A 96 -0.58 0.05 -19.59
N ALA A 97 -1.27 -0.76 -20.39
CA ALA A 97 -2.73 -0.87 -20.41
C ALA A 97 -3.27 -1.80 -19.31
N VAL A 98 -2.39 -2.59 -18.68
CA VAL A 98 -2.76 -3.62 -17.69
C VAL A 98 -2.26 -3.26 -16.30
N ARG A 99 -1.03 -2.75 -16.16
CA ARG A 99 -0.45 -2.45 -14.86
C ARG A 99 -1.19 -1.31 -14.17
N ALA A 100 -1.36 -1.42 -12.85
CA ALA A 100 -2.05 -0.37 -12.09
C ALA A 100 -1.42 1.02 -12.30
N VAL A 101 -2.28 2.04 -12.42
CA VAL A 101 -1.85 3.43 -12.48
C VAL A 101 -1.35 3.84 -11.10
N MET A 102 -0.06 4.14 -11.00
CA MET A 102 0.55 4.58 -9.74
C MET A 102 0.51 6.10 -9.60
N ARG A 103 0.01 6.58 -8.46
CA ARG A 103 -0.02 8.00 -8.08
C ARG A 103 0.58 8.19 -6.68
N SER A 104 1.17 9.37 -6.45
CA SER A 104 1.71 9.72 -5.13
C SER A 104 0.78 10.69 -4.45
N TYR A 105 0.42 10.40 -3.21
CA TYR A 105 -0.40 11.26 -2.36
C TYR A 105 0.26 11.40 -0.99
N THR A 106 -0.22 12.36 -0.21
CA THR A 106 0.17 12.59 1.18
C THR A 106 -0.94 12.13 2.12
N VAL A 107 -0.55 11.52 3.24
CA VAL A 107 -1.47 11.23 4.34
C VAL A 107 -1.85 12.56 4.99
N ARG A 108 -3.15 12.85 5.03
CA ARG A 108 -3.68 14.04 5.72
C ARG A 108 -3.80 13.82 7.22
N GLU A 109 -4.29 12.64 7.59
CA GLU A 109 -4.53 12.21 8.96
C GLU A 109 -4.61 10.68 9.01
N GLN A 110 -4.10 10.09 10.09
CA GLN A 110 -4.29 8.68 10.41
C GLN A 110 -4.99 8.57 11.76
N ARG A 111 -6.03 7.73 11.83
CA ARG A 111 -6.78 7.39 13.04
C ARG A 111 -6.64 5.90 13.32
N HIS A 112 -6.70 5.52 14.59
CA HIS A 112 -6.56 4.13 15.04
C HIS A 112 -7.84 3.52 15.66
N GLU A 113 -8.89 4.33 15.84
CA GLU A 113 -10.17 3.88 16.40
C GLU A 113 -11.35 4.58 15.66
N PRO A 114 -11.79 4.07 14.50
CA PRO A 114 -11.25 2.91 13.76
C PRO A 114 -9.95 3.21 12.99
N GLU A 115 -9.28 2.16 12.52
CA GLU A 115 -8.11 2.24 11.63
C GLU A 115 -8.49 2.86 10.28
N GLU A 116 -8.17 4.15 10.12
CA GLU A 116 -8.54 4.95 8.96
C GLU A 116 -7.42 5.90 8.55
N VAL A 117 -7.33 6.14 7.23
CA VAL A 117 -6.39 7.10 6.66
C VAL A 117 -7.16 8.07 5.77
N ASP A 118 -7.01 9.36 6.04
CA ASP A 118 -7.55 10.43 5.21
C ASP A 118 -6.52 10.91 4.19
N VAL A 119 -7.00 11.17 2.99
CA VAL A 119 -6.20 11.68 1.87
C VAL A 119 -7.00 12.74 1.14
N ASP A 120 -6.38 13.90 0.93
CA ASP A 120 -6.98 15.01 0.18
C ASP A 120 -6.57 14.91 -1.31
N PHE A 121 -7.55 14.86 -2.20
CA PHE A 121 -7.39 14.77 -3.64
C PHE A 121 -7.76 16.10 -4.29
N ALA A 122 -6.82 16.66 -5.06
CA ALA A 122 -7.11 17.77 -5.95
C ALA A 122 -7.85 17.28 -7.20
N LEU A 123 -8.98 17.90 -7.51
CA LEU A 123 -9.77 17.62 -8.70
C LEU A 123 -9.25 18.48 -9.86
N HIS A 124 -8.99 17.85 -11.00
CA HIS A 124 -8.54 18.52 -12.23
C HIS A 124 -9.37 18.02 -13.42
N GLY A 125 -10.13 18.93 -14.06
CA GLY A 125 -11.03 18.62 -15.19
C GLY A 125 -12.33 19.43 -15.15
N ALA A 126 -13.06 19.50 -16.26
CA ALA A 126 -14.29 20.30 -16.41
C ALA A 126 -15.50 19.78 -15.61
N ASP A 127 -15.39 18.59 -15.02
CA ASP A 127 -16.45 17.93 -14.23
C ASP A 127 -16.13 17.89 -12.74
N ALA A 128 -15.72 19.03 -12.17
CA ALA A 128 -15.45 19.17 -10.74
C ALA A 128 -16.70 18.99 -9.83
N ALA A 129 -17.82 18.55 -10.40
CA ALA A 129 -19.03 18.11 -9.72
C ALA A 129 -19.64 16.89 -10.44
N GLY A 130 -19.18 15.67 -10.13
CA GLY A 130 -19.72 14.41 -10.69
C GLY A 130 -19.11 13.18 -10.02
N PRO A 131 -19.85 12.07 -9.83
CA PRO A 131 -19.72 11.22 -8.66
C PRO A 131 -18.43 10.41 -8.68
N ALA A 132 -17.78 10.34 -7.50
CA ALA A 132 -16.95 9.21 -7.16
C ALA A 132 -17.84 7.96 -7.22
N THR A 133 -17.83 7.26 -8.36
CA THR A 133 -18.67 6.09 -8.58
C THR A 133 -18.21 5.00 -7.63
N VAL A 134 -19.03 4.81 -6.61
CA VAL A 134 -19.10 3.64 -5.75
C VAL A 134 -19.18 2.40 -6.65
N GLY A 135 -18.26 1.45 -6.45
CA GLY A 135 -18.37 0.13 -7.04
C GLY A 135 -19.43 -0.67 -6.31
N GLY A 136 -20.44 -1.14 -7.04
CA GLY A 136 -21.41 -2.12 -6.57
C GLY A 136 -22.47 -2.38 -7.64
N PRO A 137 -22.62 -3.61 -8.16
CA PRO A 137 -23.73 -3.92 -9.04
C PRO A 137 -25.01 -3.94 -8.21
N ALA A 138 -25.93 -3.01 -8.49
CA ALA A 138 -27.31 -3.13 -8.11
C ALA A 138 -28.10 -3.54 -9.35
N ASP A 139 -28.14 -4.85 -9.63
CA ASP A 139 -29.16 -5.43 -10.49
C ASP A 139 -29.98 -6.41 -9.66
N GLY A 140 -31.17 -5.97 -9.27
CA GLY A 140 -32.23 -6.78 -8.70
C GLY A 140 -33.49 -6.52 -9.54
N PRO A 141 -34.24 -7.55 -9.96
CA PRO A 141 -35.28 -7.36 -10.96
C PRO A 141 -36.59 -6.89 -10.33
N VAL A 142 -37.18 -5.82 -10.86
CA VAL A 142 -38.58 -5.40 -10.65
C VAL A 142 -39.01 -4.69 -11.94
N GLY A 143 -40.07 -5.01 -12.67
CA GLY A 143 -41.15 -5.98 -12.51
C GLY A 143 -42.05 -5.97 -13.77
N GLY A 144 -43.05 -6.86 -13.79
CA GLY A 144 -44.18 -6.83 -14.74
C GLY A 144 -45.12 -5.64 -14.49
N PRO A 145 -46.11 -5.42 -15.36
CA PRO A 145 -47.32 -6.26 -15.39
C PRO A 145 -47.54 -7.08 -16.66
#